data_AF-A0A963E4N2-F1
#
_entry.id   AF-A0A963E4N2-F1
#
_cell.length_a   1.000
_cell.length_b   1.000
_cell.length_c   1.000
_cell.angle_alpha   90.00
_cell.angle_beta   90.00
_cell.angle_gamma   90.00
#
_symmetry.space_group_name_H-M   'P 1'
#
loop_
_entity.id
_entity.type
_entity.pdbx_description
1 polymer ?
#
loop_
_entity_poly.entity_id
_entity_poly.type
_entity_poly.pdbx_seq_one_letter_code
_entity_poly.pdbx_strand_id
1 'polypeptide(L)' 'MKFTLFFAVLLSFALTACGGPSAPSSPENTDNYGTTHEGEAVEGRNELD' A
#
# COMPACT_ATOMS: atom_id res chain seq x y z
N MET A 1 -1.01 35.63 7.57
CA MET A 1 -1.18 34.78 8.78
C MET A 1 -2.60 34.23 8.93
N LYS A 2 -3.68 35.03 8.80
CA LYS A 2 -5.08 34.54 8.95
C LYS A 2 -5.52 33.46 7.95
N PHE A 3 -5.14 33.57 6.67
CA PHE A 3 -5.48 32.57 5.64
C PHE A 3 -4.73 31.25 5.80
N THR A 4 -3.50 31.31 6.30
CA THR A 4 -2.65 30.13 6.52
C THR A 4 -3.27 29.18 7.54
N LEU A 5 -3.91 29.74 8.56
CA LEU A 5 -4.62 29.00 9.61
C LEU A 5 -5.88 28.31 9.05
N PHE A 6 -6.63 29.00 8.20
CA PHE A 6 -7.79 28.42 7.50
C PHE A 6 -7.38 27.25 6.60
N PHE A 7 -6.29 27.39 5.86
CA PHE A 7 -5.80 26.33 4.99
C PHE A 7 -5.36 25.08 5.76
N ALA A 8 -4.69 25.26 6.91
CA ALA A 8 -4.28 24.15 7.77
C ALA A 8 -5.47 23.35 8.33
N VAL A 9 -6.57 24.03 8.68
CA VAL A 9 -7.80 23.38 9.15
C VAL A 9 -8.45 22.56 8.04
N LEU A 10 -8.55 23.11 6.83
CA LEU A 10 -9.12 22.40 5.68
C LEU A 10 -8.28 21.19 5.27
N LEU A 11 -6.95 21.33 5.27
CA LEU A 11 -6.03 20.23 4.97
C LEU A 11 -6.19 19.09 5.98
N SER A 12 -6.24 19.41 7.27
CA SER A 12 -6.43 18.40 8.33
C SER A 12 -7.76 17.64 8.16
N PHE A 13 -8.82 18.35 7.77
CA PHE A 13 -10.12 17.74 7.50
C PHE A 13 -10.09 16.82 6.26
N ALA A 14 -9.37 17.22 5.21
CA ALA A 14 -9.21 16.42 4.00
C ALA A 14 -8.41 15.13 4.26
N LEU A 15 -7.34 15.19 5.08
CA LEU A 15 -6.57 13.99 5.43
C LEU A 15 -7.39 12.98 6.26
N THR A 16 -8.21 13.46 7.19
CA THR A 16 -9.11 12.59 7.97
C THR A 16 -10.18 11.93 7.09
N ALA A 17 -10.75 12.67 6.14
CA ALA A 17 -11.82 12.18 5.27
C ALA A 17 -11.31 11.23 4.18
N CYS A 18 -10.06 11.38 3.74
CA CYS A 18 -9.46 10.50 2.74
C CYS A 18 -9.19 9.09 3.28
N GLY A 19 -9.18 8.92 4.61
CA GLY A 19 -8.74 7.68 5.25
C GLY A 19 -7.23 7.48 5.05
N GLY A 20 -6.57 6.85 6.02
CA GLY A 20 -5.20 6.40 5.80
C GLY A 20 -5.18 5.34 4.68
N PRO A 21 -4.04 5.14 3.99
CA PRO A 21 -3.89 4.01 3.09
C PRO A 21 -4.16 2.73 3.88
N SER A 22 -5.33 2.13 3.67
CA SER A 22 -5.68 0.85 4.25
C SER A 22 -5.12 -0.23 3.34
N ALA A 23 -3.97 -0.78 3.72
CA ALA A 23 -3.56 -2.06 3.16
C ALA A 23 -4.64 -3.11 3.50
N PRO A 24 -4.90 -4.09 2.61
CA PRO A 24 -5.73 -5.22 2.97
C PRO A 24 -5.17 -5.88 4.24
N SER A 25 -6.06 -6.35 5.13
CA SER A 25 -5.71 -6.90 6.45
C SER A 25 -4.79 -8.14 6.38
N SER A 26 -4.73 -8.76 5.21
CA SER A 26 -3.80 -9.81 4.86
C SER A 26 -3.57 -9.75 3.35
N PRO A 27 -2.40 -10.13 2.83
CA PRO A 27 -2.33 -10.55 1.44
C PRO A 27 -3.39 -11.63 1.20
N GLU A 28 -4.27 -11.37 0.23
CA GLU A 28 -5.22 -12.35 -0.27
C GLU A 28 -4.40 -13.40 -1.01
N ASN A 29 -4.05 -14.49 -0.31
CA ASN A 29 -3.31 -15.63 -0.84
C ASN A 29 -1.83 -15.35 -1.19
N THR A 30 -0.95 -15.43 -0.18
CA THR A 30 0.51 -15.47 -0.37
C THR A 30 1.02 -16.76 -0.99
N ASP A 31 0.21 -17.82 -1.01
CA ASP A 31 0.68 -19.16 -1.37
C ASP A 31 1.13 -19.25 -2.84
N ASN A 32 0.62 -18.35 -3.69
CA ASN A 32 0.96 -18.25 -5.11
C ASN A 32 1.75 -16.98 -5.46
N TYR A 33 2.16 -16.21 -4.45
CA TYR A 33 2.94 -15.00 -4.70
C TYR A 33 4.37 -15.40 -5.09
N GLY A 34 4.75 -15.14 -6.34
CA GLY A 34 6.06 -15.54 -6.87
C GLY A 34 6.09 -16.94 -7.48
N THR A 35 4.93 -17.56 -7.70
CA THR A 35 4.82 -18.81 -8.47
C THR A 35 4.40 -18.55 -9.93
N THR A 36 4.65 -19.52 -10.80
CA THR A 36 4.14 -19.56 -12.17
C THR A 36 2.63 -19.78 -12.17
N HIS A 37 2.00 -19.68 -13.35
CA HIS A 37 0.59 -20.05 -13.53
C HIS A 37 0.29 -21.50 -13.10
N GLU A 38 1.28 -22.38 -13.21
CA GLU A 38 1.22 -23.79 -12.81
C GLU A 38 1.47 -24.01 -11.29
N GLY A 39 1.75 -22.94 -10.53
CA GLY A 39 2.04 -23.01 -9.10
C GLY A 39 3.49 -23.34 -8.75
N GLU A 40 4.40 -23.40 -9.72
CA GLU A 40 5.83 -23.67 -9.51
C GLU A 40 6.57 -22.40 -9.09
N ALA A 41 7.59 -22.49 -8.25
CA ALA A 41 8.41 -21.32 -7.90
C ALA A 41 9.13 -20.77 -9.14
N VAL A 42 9.18 -19.44 -9.30
CA VAL A 42 9.93 -18.83 -10.41
C VAL A 42 11.43 -18.88 -10.13
N GLU A 43 12.17 -19.68 -10.90
CA GLU A 43 13.63 -19.80 -10.83
C GLU A 43 14.35 -18.49 -11.26
N GLY A 44 15.58 -18.27 -10.78
CA GLY A 44 16.44 -17.16 -11.21
C GLY A 44 16.07 -15.75 -10.73
N ARG A 45 14.96 -15.55 -9.99
CA ARG A 45 14.54 -14.21 -9.53
C ARG A 45 15.16 -13.76 -8.21
N ASN A 46 15.63 -14.69 -7.37
CA ASN A 46 16.17 -14.43 -6.03
C ASN A 46 17.49 -15.19 -5.74
N GLU A 47 18.20 -15.64 -6.75
CA GLU A 47 19.50 -16.29 -6.54
C GLU A 47 20.50 -15.23 -6.07
N LEU A 48 20.90 -15.32 -4.79
CA LEU A 48 22.06 -14.61 -4.28
C LEU A 48 23.28 -15.37 -4.80
N ASP A 49 23.96 -14.80 -5.79
CA ASP A 49 25.29 -15.23 -6.24
C ASP A 49 26.26 -15.43 -5.05
#